data_AF-A0A940TYZ6-F1
#
_entry.id   AF-A0A940TYZ6-F1
#
_cell.length_a   1.000
_cell.length_b   1.000
_cell.length_c   1.000
_cell.angle_alpha   90.00
_cell.angle_beta   90.00
_cell.angle_gamma   90.00
#
_symmetry.space_group_name_H-M   'P 1'
#
loop_
_entity.id
_entity.type
_entity.pdbx_description
1 polymer ?
#
loop_
_entity_poly.entity_id
_entity_poly.type
_entity_poly.pdbx_seq_one_letter_code
_entity_poly.pdbx_strand_id
1 'polypeptide(L)'
;MVQPDWIERSKPLMAFAGRIYPRFVCDLRALVDIESESGDAEGSGQIATWLQGKLAALSASVETRANTNGVHLIARLPGNGQGRFLFLMHTDTVHPRGSLLKQPFLVDDQGHAYGPGAGDSKSSVVFSLYVAEALQALAGDSFSEMV
;
A
#
# COMPACT_ATOMS: atom_id res chain seq x y z
N MET A 1 -24.07 -3.74 15.13
CA MET A 1 -25.24 -3.78 14.24
C MET A 1 -24.94 -2.81 13.10
N VAL A 2 -24.75 -3.30 11.87
CA VAL A 2 -24.36 -2.45 10.72
C VAL A 2 -25.58 -1.61 10.31
N GLN A 3 -25.40 -0.30 10.16
CA GLN A 3 -26.47 0.62 9.75
C GLN A 3 -26.94 0.25 8.32
N PRO A 4 -28.25 0.19 8.03
CA PRO A 4 -28.77 -0.30 6.75
C PRO A 4 -28.33 0.48 5.50
N ASP A 5 -27.83 1.70 5.67
CA ASP A 5 -27.51 2.64 4.58
C ASP A 5 -26.08 2.47 4.00
N TRP A 6 -25.22 1.64 4.62
CA TRP A 6 -23.81 1.52 4.22
C TRP A 6 -23.60 0.96 2.81
N ILE A 7 -24.47 0.05 2.35
CA ILE A 7 -24.39 -0.53 1.00
C ILE A 7 -24.59 0.58 -0.03
N GLU A 8 -25.62 1.42 0.15
CA GLU A 8 -25.89 2.54 -0.74
C GLU A 8 -24.76 3.59 -0.70
N ARG A 9 -24.28 3.93 0.51
CA ARG A 9 -23.19 4.90 0.70
C ARG A 9 -21.86 4.42 0.15
N SER A 10 -21.63 3.12 0.05
CA SER A 10 -20.39 2.54 -0.47
C SER A 10 -20.39 2.38 -2.00
N LYS A 11 -21.51 2.55 -2.70
CA LYS A 11 -21.56 2.42 -4.18
C LYS A 11 -20.52 3.28 -4.91
N PRO A 12 -20.31 4.57 -4.56
CA PRO A 12 -19.27 5.37 -5.20
C PRO A 12 -17.87 4.80 -4.97
N LEU A 13 -17.60 4.31 -3.75
CA LEU A 13 -16.33 3.67 -3.39
C LEU A 13 -16.13 2.35 -4.15
N MET A 14 -17.16 1.50 -4.25
CA MET A 14 -17.09 0.25 -5.01
C MET A 14 -16.84 0.51 -6.50
N ALA A 15 -17.52 1.49 -7.08
CA ALA A 15 -17.30 1.90 -8.47
C ALA A 15 -15.89 2.48 -8.69
N PHE A 16 -15.37 3.25 -7.74
CA PHE A 16 -14.00 3.75 -7.77
C PHE A 16 -12.98 2.60 -7.65
N ALA A 17 -13.15 1.72 -6.66
CA ALA A 17 -12.31 0.55 -6.44
C ALA A 17 -12.23 -0.36 -7.68
N GLY A 18 -13.36 -0.62 -8.34
CA GLY A 18 -13.37 -1.41 -9.57
C GLY A 18 -12.55 -0.80 -10.71
N ARG A 19 -12.51 0.54 -10.82
CA ARG A 19 -11.69 1.23 -11.84
C ARG A 19 -10.20 1.18 -11.54
N ILE A 20 -9.81 1.29 -10.28
CA ILE A 20 -8.40 1.35 -9.86
C ILE A 20 -7.78 -0.05 -9.65
N TYR A 21 -8.61 -1.09 -9.53
CA TYR A 21 -8.16 -2.46 -9.22
C TYR A 21 -7.07 -3.00 -10.16
N PRO A 22 -7.13 -2.81 -11.50
CA PRO A 22 -6.04 -3.26 -12.37
C PRO A 22 -4.70 -2.62 -12.01
N ARG A 23 -4.70 -1.33 -11.63
CA ARG A 23 -3.48 -0.62 -11.21
C ARG A 23 -2.99 -1.13 -9.85
N PHE A 24 -3.91 -1.43 -8.93
CA PHE A 24 -3.59 -2.05 -7.65
C PHE A 24 -2.84 -3.38 -7.84
N VAL A 25 -3.31 -4.25 -8.74
CA VAL A 25 -2.64 -5.54 -9.02
C VAL A 25 -1.25 -5.34 -9.65
N CYS A 26 -1.10 -4.39 -10.58
CA CYS A 26 0.20 -4.03 -11.14
C CYS A 26 1.17 -3.50 -10.08
N ASP A 27 0.69 -2.67 -9.16
CA ASP A 27 1.50 -2.10 -8.09
C ASP A 27 1.85 -3.13 -7.02
N LEU A 28 0.94 -4.06 -6.72
CA LEU A 28 1.23 -5.21 -5.86
C LEU A 28 2.33 -6.07 -6.47
N ARG A 29 2.26 -6.38 -7.78
CA ARG A 29 3.34 -7.08 -8.48
C ARG A 29 4.67 -6.33 -8.33
N ALA A 30 4.69 -5.04 -8.65
CA ALA A 30 5.90 -4.24 -8.59
C ALA A 30 6.53 -4.23 -7.19
N LEU A 31 5.72 -4.21 -6.13
CA LEU A 31 6.21 -4.27 -4.76
C LEU A 31 6.68 -5.67 -4.36
N VAL A 32 5.97 -6.72 -4.78
CA VAL A 32 6.35 -8.13 -4.53
C VAL A 32 7.67 -8.47 -5.23
N ASP A 33 7.88 -7.96 -6.44
CA ASP A 33 9.09 -8.18 -7.24
C ASP A 33 10.36 -7.55 -6.64
N ILE A 34 10.22 -6.71 -5.60
CA ILE A 34 11.35 -6.21 -4.80
C ILE A 34 11.55 -7.13 -3.60
N GLU A 35 12.55 -8.01 -3.62
CA GLU A 35 12.85 -8.87 -2.47
C GLU A 35 13.28 -8.04 -1.26
N SER A 36 12.74 -8.39 -0.09
CA SER A 36 12.92 -7.64 1.15
C SER A 36 12.89 -8.59 2.34
N GLU A 37 13.86 -9.50 2.43
CA GLU A 37 13.99 -10.37 3.60
C GLU A 37 14.08 -9.51 4.89
N SER A 38 13.52 -9.97 6.01
CA SER A 38 13.66 -9.27 7.30
C SER A 38 15.14 -9.01 7.63
N GLY A 39 15.50 -7.73 7.78
CA GLY A 39 16.88 -7.28 7.99
C GLY A 39 17.62 -6.87 6.70
N ASP A 40 17.01 -7.03 5.52
CA ASP A 40 17.56 -6.60 4.25
C ASP A 40 17.41 -5.08 4.05
N ALA A 41 18.44 -4.33 4.46
CA ALA A 41 18.48 -2.89 4.33
C ALA A 41 18.42 -2.40 2.87
N GLU A 42 18.97 -3.15 1.91
CA GLU A 42 18.95 -2.79 0.50
C GLU A 42 17.55 -3.00 -0.09
N GLY A 43 16.94 -4.16 0.12
CA GLY A 43 15.58 -4.46 -0.35
C GLY A 43 14.55 -3.52 0.25
N SER A 44 14.66 -3.26 1.56
CA SER A 44 13.82 -2.26 2.24
C SER A 44 14.02 -0.84 1.68
N GLY A 45 15.27 -0.47 1.35
CA GLY A 45 15.57 0.81 0.70
C GLY A 45 14.93 0.95 -0.68
N GLN A 46 14.99 -0.09 -1.52
CA GLN A 46 14.34 -0.12 -2.83
C GLN A 46 12.82 0.04 -2.72
N ILE A 47 12.20 -0.65 -1.76
CA ILE A 47 10.77 -0.48 -1.44
C ILE A 47 10.48 0.97 -1.03
N ALA A 48 11.27 1.54 -0.13
CA ALA A 48 11.07 2.93 0.31
C ALA A 48 11.18 3.93 -0.84
N THR A 49 12.10 3.74 -1.79
CA THR A 49 12.20 4.56 -3.01
C THR A 49 10.98 4.41 -3.90
N TRP A 50 10.50 3.18 -4.10
CA TRP A 50 9.30 2.94 -4.90
C TRP A 50 8.06 3.61 -4.28
N LEU A 51 7.89 3.47 -2.96
CA LEU A 51 6.78 4.07 -2.21
C LEU A 51 6.83 5.60 -2.24
N GLN A 52 8.01 6.21 -2.11
CA GLN A 52 8.19 7.66 -2.27
C GLN A 52 7.65 8.15 -3.61
N GLY A 53 7.93 7.43 -4.71
CA GLY A 53 7.39 7.77 -6.03
C GLY A 53 5.87 7.73 -6.09
N LYS A 54 5.24 6.72 -5.46
CA LYS A 54 3.77 6.61 -5.39
C LYS A 54 3.14 7.70 -4.52
N LEU A 55 3.74 8.00 -3.38
CA LEU A 55 3.27 9.00 -2.43
C LEU A 55 3.41 10.43 -2.95
N ALA A 56 4.41 10.71 -3.79
CA ALA A 56 4.56 11.99 -4.47
C ALA A 56 3.35 12.32 -5.35
N ALA A 57 2.77 11.33 -6.02
CA ALA A 57 1.55 11.51 -6.83
C ALA A 57 0.32 11.88 -5.98
N LEU A 58 0.34 11.58 -4.68
CA LEU A 58 -0.71 11.90 -3.72
C LEU A 58 -0.45 13.25 -2.99
N SER A 59 0.63 13.95 -3.34
CA SER A 59 1.08 15.17 -2.64
C SER A 59 1.34 14.95 -1.14
N ALA A 60 1.68 13.71 -0.75
CA ALA A 60 2.08 13.42 0.62
C ALA A 60 3.51 13.93 0.89
N SER A 61 3.73 14.48 2.07
CA SER A 61 5.09 14.67 2.57
C SER A 61 5.66 13.33 3.04
N VAL A 62 6.92 13.06 2.71
CA VAL A 62 7.56 11.78 3.02
C VAL A 62 8.87 12.02 3.74
N GLU A 63 9.08 11.33 4.87
CA GLU A 63 10.36 11.20 5.54
C GLU A 63 10.78 9.73 5.59
N THR A 64 12.09 9.48 5.57
CA THR A 64 12.66 8.15 5.74
C THR A 64 13.61 8.11 6.92
N ARG A 65 13.59 7.03 7.69
CA ARG A 65 14.51 6.76 8.80
C ARG A 65 15.16 5.39 8.59
N ALA A 66 16.45 5.40 8.28
CA ALA A 66 17.20 4.18 8.01
C ALA A 66 17.99 3.69 9.23
N ASN A 67 18.15 2.38 9.34
CA ASN A 67 19.06 1.72 10.27
C ASN A 67 19.71 0.52 9.57
N THR A 68 20.46 -0.31 10.32
CA THR A 68 21.17 -1.48 9.75
C THR A 68 20.23 -2.58 9.25
N ASN A 69 18.96 -2.55 9.65
CA ASN A 69 17.98 -3.62 9.37
C ASN A 69 16.94 -3.20 8.32
N GLY A 70 16.93 -1.93 7.87
CA GLY A 70 15.89 -1.46 6.97
C GLY A 70 15.70 0.05 6.95
N VAL A 71 14.73 0.46 6.14
CA VAL A 71 14.28 1.85 5.97
C VAL A 71 12.82 1.94 6.39
N HIS A 72 12.55 2.72 7.44
CA HIS A 72 11.20 3.13 7.77
C HIS A 72 10.81 4.33 6.90
N LEU A 73 9.62 4.28 6.31
CA LEU A 73 9.02 5.38 5.59
C LEU A 73 7.82 5.89 6.38
N ILE A 74 7.74 7.21 6.59
CA ILE A 74 6.57 7.86 7.15
C ILE A 74 6.04 8.84 6.10
N ALA A 75 4.80 8.66 5.71
CA ALA A 75 4.08 9.56 4.84
C ALA A 75 3.10 10.38 5.67
N ARG A 76 2.84 11.63 5.27
CA ARG A 76 1.77 12.44 5.86
C ARG A 76 1.02 13.14 4.75
N LEU A 77 -0.29 12.90 4.72
CA LEU A 77 -1.22 13.57 3.85
C LEU A 77 -2.12 14.48 4.70
N PRO A 78 -2.00 15.82 4.56
CA PRO A 78 -2.86 16.75 5.29
C PRO A 78 -4.23 16.88 4.64
N GLY A 79 -5.22 17.27 5.45
CA GLY A 79 -6.52 17.77 4.99
C GLY A 79 -7.05 18.88 5.92
N ASN A 80 -8.23 19.40 5.62
CA ASN A 80 -8.84 20.55 6.32
C ASN A 80 -10.06 20.17 7.17
N GLY A 81 -10.37 18.87 7.27
CA GLY A 81 -11.53 18.39 8.03
C GLY A 81 -11.18 17.83 9.40
N GLN A 82 -11.82 16.70 9.75
CA GLN A 82 -11.72 16.09 11.09
C GLN A 82 -11.32 14.62 11.01
N GLY A 83 -10.66 14.14 12.06
CA GLY A 83 -10.20 12.76 12.15
C GLY A 83 -8.78 12.59 11.65
N ARG A 84 -7.98 11.90 12.48
CA ARG A 84 -6.60 11.51 12.17
C ARG A 84 -6.53 10.00 12.07
N PHE A 85 -5.90 9.52 11.02
CA PHE A 85 -5.76 8.09 10.74
C PHE A 85 -4.28 7.74 10.70
N LEU A 86 -3.93 6.60 11.28
CA LEU A 86 -2.61 6.00 11.18
C LEU A 86 -2.74 4.64 10.51
N PHE A 87 -2.06 4.47 9.38
CA PHE A 87 -1.88 3.21 8.70
C PHE A 87 -0.49 2.69 9.01
N LEU A 88 -0.42 1.56 9.72
CA LEU A 88 0.84 0.91 10.07
C LEU A 88 0.92 -0.46 9.41
N MET A 89 2.06 -0.72 8.79
CA MET A 89 2.33 -1.87 7.93
C MET A 89 3.84 -2.11 7.87
N HIS A 90 4.24 -3.31 7.47
CA HIS A 90 5.63 -3.64 7.21
C HIS A 90 5.80 -4.11 5.76
N THR A 91 7.04 -4.03 5.28
CA THR A 91 7.40 -4.32 3.88
C THR A 91 8.44 -5.44 3.77
N ASP A 92 9.11 -5.76 4.87
CA ASP A 92 9.96 -6.92 4.97
C ASP A 92 9.13 -8.20 5.00
N THR A 93 9.77 -9.29 4.63
CA THR A 93 9.13 -10.60 4.49
C THR A 93 10.03 -11.66 5.10
N VAL A 94 9.42 -12.77 5.51
CA VAL A 94 10.15 -13.96 5.98
C VAL A 94 10.83 -14.74 4.84
N HIS A 95 10.68 -14.28 3.59
CA HIS A 95 11.20 -14.98 2.42
C HIS A 95 12.63 -14.53 2.14
N PRO A 96 13.60 -15.46 2.01
CA PRO A 96 14.98 -15.10 1.75
C PRO A 96 15.18 -14.59 0.32
N ARG A 97 16.26 -13.85 0.10
CA ARG A 97 16.67 -13.46 -1.26
C ARG A 97 16.79 -14.65 -2.21
N GLY A 98 16.40 -14.44 -3.47
CA GLY A 98 16.28 -15.45 -4.51
C GLY A 98 14.97 -16.26 -4.47
N SER A 99 14.04 -15.96 -3.57
CA SER A 99 12.74 -16.63 -3.50
C SER A 99 11.91 -16.44 -4.77
N LEU A 100 12.00 -15.27 -5.42
CA LEU A 100 11.26 -14.97 -6.65
C LEU A 100 11.62 -15.91 -7.81
N LEU A 101 12.83 -16.49 -7.82
CA LEU A 101 13.24 -17.48 -8.83
C LEU A 101 12.40 -18.76 -8.78
N LYS A 102 11.83 -19.08 -7.60
CA LYS A 102 11.00 -20.27 -7.36
C LYS A 102 9.53 -19.92 -7.24
N GLN A 103 9.23 -18.71 -6.75
CA GLN A 103 7.89 -18.23 -6.44
C GLN A 103 7.69 -16.83 -7.02
N PRO A 104 7.64 -16.68 -8.35
CA PRO A 104 7.39 -15.38 -8.98
C PRO A 104 5.98 -14.89 -8.64
N PHE A 105 5.76 -13.58 -8.77
CA PHE A 105 4.41 -13.05 -8.64
C PHE A 105 3.48 -13.60 -9.73
N LEU A 106 2.33 -14.12 -9.32
CA LEU A 106 1.30 -14.67 -10.21
C LEU A 106 -0.09 -14.31 -9.68
N VAL A 107 -1.04 -14.10 -10.58
CA VAL A 107 -2.47 -14.12 -10.24
C VAL A 107 -3.08 -15.31 -10.96
N ASP A 108 -3.76 -16.20 -10.23
CA ASP A 108 -4.43 -17.36 -10.83
C ASP A 108 -5.79 -17.00 -11.46
N ASP A 109 -6.46 -17.99 -12.03
CA ASP A 109 -7.78 -17.86 -12.66
C ASP A 109 -8.91 -17.58 -11.65
N GLN A 110 -8.70 -17.91 -10.37
CA GLN A 110 -9.61 -17.60 -9.26
C GLN A 110 -9.38 -16.19 -8.70
N GLY A 111 -8.35 -15.47 -9.16
CA GLY A 111 -8.01 -14.13 -8.73
C GLY A 111 -7.11 -14.07 -7.48
N HIS A 112 -6.53 -15.18 -7.05
CA HIS A 112 -5.57 -15.20 -5.96
C HIS A 112 -4.20 -14.72 -6.42
N ALA A 113 -3.64 -13.75 -5.70
CA ALA A 113 -2.28 -13.26 -5.92
C ALA A 113 -1.27 -14.04 -5.06
N TYR A 114 -0.26 -14.61 -5.70
CA TYR A 114 0.84 -15.37 -5.10
C TYR A 114 2.16 -14.62 -5.23
N GLY A 115 3.07 -14.87 -4.29
CA GLY A 115 4.43 -14.35 -4.29
C GLY A 115 4.91 -13.92 -2.89
N PRO A 116 6.22 -13.82 -2.66
CA PRO A 116 6.81 -13.37 -1.39
C PRO A 116 6.21 -12.08 -0.86
N GLY A 117 5.51 -12.20 0.26
CA GLY A 117 4.84 -11.08 0.93
C GLY A 117 3.61 -10.51 0.23
N ALA A 118 3.08 -11.16 -0.81
CA ALA A 118 1.84 -10.73 -1.46
C ALA A 118 0.67 -10.64 -0.46
N GLY A 119 0.51 -11.65 0.40
CA GLY A 119 -0.44 -11.62 1.52
C GLY A 119 0.09 -10.87 2.73
N ASP A 120 1.34 -11.12 3.12
CA ASP A 120 1.96 -10.58 4.33
C ASP A 120 3.26 -9.79 4.05
N SER A 121 3.24 -8.46 3.96
CA SER A 121 2.08 -7.55 4.06
C SER A 121 2.02 -6.55 2.92
N LYS A 122 2.65 -6.88 1.78
CA LYS A 122 2.82 -5.94 0.66
C LYS A 122 1.48 -5.53 0.05
N SER A 123 0.46 -6.39 0.07
CA SER A 123 -0.91 -6.00 -0.32
C SER A 123 -1.51 -4.94 0.59
N SER A 124 -1.31 -5.03 1.91
CA SER A 124 -1.74 -4.00 2.87
C SER A 124 -1.03 -2.67 2.60
N VAL A 125 0.24 -2.72 2.22
CA VAL A 125 1.03 -1.55 1.86
C VAL A 125 0.46 -0.86 0.64
N VAL A 126 0.30 -1.59 -0.46
CA VAL A 126 -0.31 -1.03 -1.66
C VAL A 126 -1.73 -0.57 -1.37
N PHE A 127 -2.53 -1.32 -0.61
CA PHE A 127 -3.90 -0.96 -0.27
C PHE A 127 -4.00 0.43 0.37
N SER A 128 -3.09 0.77 1.28
CA SER A 128 -3.10 2.10 1.92
C SER A 128 -2.93 3.27 0.95
N LEU A 129 -2.12 3.11 -0.11
CA LEU A 129 -1.96 4.12 -1.16
C LEU A 129 -3.29 4.37 -1.88
N TYR A 130 -4.02 3.29 -2.15
CA TYR A 130 -5.30 3.33 -2.86
C TYR A 130 -6.45 3.81 -1.96
N VAL A 131 -6.35 3.58 -0.64
CA VAL A 131 -7.25 4.22 0.34
C VAL A 131 -7.03 5.73 0.35
N ALA A 132 -5.78 6.21 0.40
CA ALA A 132 -5.49 7.64 0.30
C ALA A 132 -6.04 8.26 -0.99
N GLU A 133 -5.83 7.60 -2.13
CA GLU A 133 -6.36 8.05 -3.41
C GLU A 133 -7.90 8.08 -3.44
N ALA A 134 -8.55 7.04 -2.93
CA ALA A 134 -10.01 7.00 -2.85
C ALA A 134 -10.58 8.08 -1.92
N LEU A 135 -9.92 8.33 -0.79
CA LEU A 135 -10.29 9.40 0.14
C LEU A 135 -10.17 10.76 -0.53
N GLN A 136 -9.05 11.07 -1.19
CA GLN A 136 -8.91 12.33 -1.94
C GLN A 136 -9.98 12.46 -3.04
N ALA A 137 -10.25 11.39 -3.77
CA ALA A 137 -11.18 11.43 -4.91
C ALA A 137 -12.65 11.53 -4.50
N LEU A 138 -13.05 10.93 -3.37
CA LEU A 138 -14.46 10.80 -2.97
C LEU A 138 -14.84 11.67 -1.79
N ALA A 139 -13.89 12.01 -0.92
CA ALA A 139 -14.09 12.78 0.29
C ALA A 139 -13.26 14.08 0.32
N GLY A 140 -12.36 14.30 -0.65
CA GLY A 140 -11.54 15.50 -0.72
C GLY A 140 -10.58 15.60 0.46
N ASP A 141 -10.57 16.77 1.10
CA ASP A 141 -9.75 17.09 2.27
C ASP A 141 -10.55 17.01 3.59
N SER A 142 -11.62 16.20 3.64
CA SER A 142 -12.52 16.11 4.81
C SER A 142 -11.92 15.46 6.05
N PHE A 143 -10.69 14.93 5.97
CA PHE A 143 -9.91 14.43 7.10
C PHE A 143 -8.90 15.49 7.55
N SER A 144 -8.34 15.39 8.76
CA SER A 144 -7.30 16.33 9.18
C SER A 144 -5.90 15.86 8.82
N GLU A 145 -5.60 14.56 9.01
CA GLU A 145 -4.32 13.98 8.62
C GLU A 145 -4.45 12.46 8.42
N MET A 146 -3.83 11.95 7.37
CA MET A 146 -3.54 10.53 7.21
C MET A 146 -2.03 10.32 7.29
N VAL A 147 -1.61 9.40 8.15
CA VAL A 147 -0.21 9.01 8.38
C VAL A 147 -0.03 7.56 7.97
#